data_AF-A0A955ZK53-F1
#
_entry.id   AF-A0A955ZK53-F1
#
_cell.length_a   1.000
_cell.length_b   1.000
_cell.length_c   1.000
_cell.angle_alpha   90.00
_cell.angle_beta   90.00
_cell.angle_gamma   90.00
#
_symmetry.space_group_name_H-M   'P 1'
#
loop_
_entity.id
_entity.type
_entity.pdbx_description
1 polymer ?
#
loop_
_entity_poly.entity_id
_entity_poly.type
_entity_poly.pdbx_seq_one_letter_code
_entity_poly.pdbx_strand_id
1 'polypeptide(L)'
;DQQCAQPNSTHVTLQLSIGGQVQRLVASVDGIAVTTVKAPLVGEPYAEGWHLDQVLDYPTDLGVHSGDFSAVTMDQAVDFICSKLELGAPVSVYAYSDGTKPSSAHQIHRNDKYPDGAIVANPTSASPTYLLFRYSDQVF
;
A
#
# COMPACT_ATOMS: atom_id res chain seq x y z
N ASP A 1 -0.03 -13.67 21.48
CA ASP A 1 0.50 -12.30 21.51
C ASP A 1 0.46 -11.78 20.08
N GLN A 2 -0.64 -11.13 19.73
CA GLN A 2 -1.02 -10.75 18.35
C GLN A 2 -1.53 -9.30 18.34
N GLN A 3 -0.89 -8.41 19.07
CA GLN A 3 -1.27 -6.99 18.99
C GLN A 3 -0.63 -6.38 17.74
N CYS A 4 -1.40 -6.39 16.65
CA CYS A 4 -1.21 -5.48 15.53
C CYS A 4 -1.18 -4.04 16.07
N ALA A 5 -0.20 -3.27 15.60
CA ALA A 5 -0.03 -1.81 15.68
C ALA A 5 -0.64 -1.07 16.89
N GLN A 6 0.22 -0.53 17.76
CA GLN A 6 -0.13 0.58 18.65
C GLN A 6 -0.66 1.75 17.80
N PRO A 7 -1.94 2.16 17.93
CA PRO A 7 -2.48 3.26 17.14
C PRO A 7 -1.89 4.59 17.61
N ASN A 8 -0.95 5.13 16.83
CA ASN A 8 -0.90 6.57 16.66
C ASN A 8 -2.14 6.90 15.81
N SER A 9 -3.15 7.52 16.43
CA SER A 9 -4.56 7.70 16.07
C SER A 9 -4.95 8.07 14.62
N THR A 10 -4.05 8.04 13.64
CA THR A 10 -4.32 8.24 12.20
C THR A 10 -3.55 7.26 11.29
N HIS A 11 -2.65 6.44 11.83
CA HIS A 11 -1.78 5.57 11.04
C HIS A 11 -1.63 4.16 11.63
N VAL A 12 -1.44 3.18 10.75
CA VAL A 12 -0.97 1.83 11.09
C VAL A 12 0.51 1.68 10.72
N THR A 13 1.28 0.97 11.56
CA THR A 13 2.67 0.62 11.26
C THR A 13 2.75 -0.83 10.79
N LEU A 14 3.25 -1.03 9.57
CA LEU A 14 3.56 -2.33 9.01
C LEU A 14 5.04 -2.64 9.22
N GLN A 15 5.34 -3.83 9.71
CA GLN A 15 6.72 -4.33 9.84
C GLN A 15 6.98 -5.33 8.73
N LEU A 16 7.92 -5.00 7.85
CA LEU A 16 8.30 -5.83 6.70
C LEU A 16 9.74 -6.33 6.85
N SER A 17 9.98 -7.58 6.47
CA SER A 17 11.34 -8.09 6.29
C SER A 17 11.82 -7.72 4.90
N ILE A 18 12.88 -6.92 4.80
CA ILE A 18 13.50 -6.49 3.53
C ILE A 18 15.01 -6.65 3.66
N GLY A 19 15.61 -7.50 2.82
CA GLY A 19 17.04 -7.78 2.83
C GLY A 19 17.53 -8.36 4.15
N GLY A 20 16.69 -9.18 4.81
CA GLY A 20 16.96 -9.75 6.13
C GLY A 20 16.88 -8.76 7.30
N GLN A 21 16.41 -7.53 7.09
CA GLN A 21 16.19 -6.51 8.12
C GLN A 21 14.70 -6.23 8.30
N VAL A 22 14.27 -5.94 9.53
CA VAL A 22 12.90 -5.47 9.78
C VAL A 22 12.82 -3.97 9.55
N GLN A 23 12.04 -3.55 8.55
CA GLN A 23 11.76 -2.17 8.22
C GLN A 23 10.31 -1.83 8.58
N ARG A 24 10.06 -0.56 8.92
CA ARG A 24 8.73 -0.07 9.28
C ARG A 24 8.20 0.84 8.18
N LEU A 25 7.00 0.55 7.71
CA LEU A 25 6.21 1.41 6.86
C LEU A 25 5.01 1.93 7.64
N VAL A 26 4.60 3.14 7.35
CA VAL A 26 3.45 3.77 8.00
C VAL A 26 2.40 4.05 6.95
N ALA A 27 1.15 3.69 7.22
CA ALA A 27 0.01 3.89 6.34
C ALA A 27 -1.06 4.71 7.04
N SER A 28 -1.57 5.76 6.39
CA SER A 28 -2.75 6.49 6.87
C SER A 28 -3.99 5.58 6.83
N VAL A 29 -4.75 5.57 7.91
CA VAL A 29 -6.00 4.77 8.04
C VAL A 29 -7.22 5.61 8.44
N ASP A 30 -7.04 6.92 8.62
CA ASP A 30 -8.13 7.84 8.94
C ASP A 30 -8.60 8.61 7.69
N GLY A 31 -9.93 8.79 7.59
CA GLY A 31 -10.56 9.51 6.48
C GLY A 31 -10.39 8.85 5.10
N ILE A 32 -10.07 7.57 5.03
CA ILE A 32 -9.76 6.88 3.78
C ILE A 32 -10.92 6.04 3.22
N ALA A 33 -10.82 5.79 1.93
CA ALA A 33 -11.58 4.78 1.21
C ALA A 33 -10.62 3.74 0.62
N VAL A 34 -11.05 2.48 0.61
CA VAL A 34 -10.23 1.34 0.19
C VAL A 34 -10.87 0.56 -0.93
N THR A 35 -10.05 -0.10 -1.74
CA THR A 35 -10.49 -1.13 -2.69
C THR A 35 -9.36 -2.13 -2.95
N THR A 36 -9.69 -3.24 -3.60
CA THR A 36 -8.68 -4.18 -4.10
C THR A 36 -8.86 -4.43 -5.58
N VAL A 37 -7.74 -4.55 -6.29
CA VAL A 37 -7.73 -4.97 -7.69
C VAL A 37 -6.72 -6.10 -7.90
N LYS A 38 -7.08 -7.07 -8.74
CA LYS A 38 -6.16 -8.10 -9.20
C LYS A 38 -5.60 -7.68 -10.55
N ALA A 39 -4.29 -7.52 -10.64
CA ALA A 39 -3.59 -7.12 -11.85
C ALA A 39 -2.15 -7.63 -11.83
N PRO A 40 -1.49 -7.77 -13.00
CA PRO A 40 -0.03 -7.94 -13.04
C PRO A 40 0.71 -6.86 -12.24
N LEU A 41 1.95 -7.13 -11.84
CA LEU A 41 2.80 -6.07 -11.30
C LEU A 41 3.02 -4.99 -12.35
N VAL A 42 2.79 -3.73 -11.97
CA VAL A 42 3.10 -2.56 -12.78
C VAL A 42 4.61 -2.35 -12.70
N GLY A 43 5.28 -2.32 -13.85
CA GLY A 43 6.73 -2.29 -13.89
C GLY A 43 7.37 -3.68 -13.85
N GLU A 44 8.50 -3.78 -13.16
CA GLU A 44 9.30 -5.01 -13.14
C GLU A 44 8.69 -6.12 -12.25
N PRO A 45 9.01 -7.41 -12.51
CA PRO A 45 8.65 -8.50 -11.62
C PRO A 45 9.16 -8.31 -10.19
N TYR A 46 8.53 -8.97 -9.23
CA TYR A 46 8.96 -8.90 -7.83
C TYR A 46 10.44 -9.28 -7.67
N ALA A 47 11.18 -8.38 -7.05
CA ALA A 47 12.51 -8.62 -6.51
C ALA A 47 12.61 -7.97 -5.12
N GLU A 48 13.27 -8.64 -4.18
CA GLU A 48 13.47 -8.09 -2.83
C GLU A 48 14.36 -6.85 -2.88
N GLY A 49 13.97 -5.80 -2.14
CA GLY A 49 14.72 -4.55 -2.04
C GLY A 49 13.89 -3.32 -2.41
N TRP A 50 14.57 -2.17 -2.48
CA TRP A 50 13.97 -0.90 -2.88
C TRP A 50 14.13 -0.68 -4.38
N HIS A 51 13.04 -0.37 -5.07
CA HIS A 51 12.98 -0.06 -6.50
C HIS A 51 12.47 1.37 -6.67
N LEU A 52 13.34 2.31 -7.03
CA LEU A 52 13.03 3.74 -6.95
C LEU A 52 12.43 4.33 -8.24
N ASP A 53 12.52 3.58 -9.35
CA ASP A 53 12.10 4.06 -10.67
C ASP A 53 10.70 3.56 -11.08
N GLN A 54 10.03 2.81 -10.21
CA GLN A 54 8.69 2.28 -10.46
C GLN A 54 7.63 3.27 -10.00
N VAL A 55 6.70 3.58 -10.90
CA VAL A 55 5.59 4.50 -10.65
C VAL A 55 4.27 3.77 -10.86
N LEU A 56 3.24 4.24 -10.15
CA LEU A 56 1.89 3.73 -10.24
C LEU A 56 0.92 4.89 -10.44
N ASP A 57 -0.05 4.72 -11.32
CA ASP A 57 -1.21 5.59 -11.51
C ASP A 57 -2.48 4.72 -11.56
N TYR A 58 -3.42 4.95 -10.63
CA TYR A 58 -4.60 4.09 -10.50
C TYR A 58 -5.47 4.03 -11.77
N PRO A 59 -5.84 5.15 -12.42
CA PRO A 59 -6.63 5.09 -13.65
C PRO A 59 -5.88 4.47 -14.83
N THR A 60 -4.62 4.85 -15.04
CA THR A 60 -3.88 4.45 -16.26
C THR A 60 -3.41 3.00 -16.17
N ASP A 61 -2.88 2.59 -15.02
CA ASP A 61 -2.24 1.28 -14.90
C ASP A 61 -3.21 0.18 -14.43
N LEU A 62 -4.21 0.55 -13.62
CA LEU A 62 -5.12 -0.40 -12.99
C LEU A 62 -6.58 -0.26 -13.43
N GLY A 63 -6.93 0.83 -14.14
CA GLY A 63 -8.30 1.12 -14.54
C GLY A 63 -9.24 1.40 -13.35
N VAL A 64 -8.69 1.83 -12.22
CA VAL A 64 -9.44 2.08 -10.98
C VAL A 64 -9.70 3.57 -10.83
N HIS A 65 -10.94 3.93 -10.54
CA HIS A 65 -11.45 5.30 -10.42
C HIS A 65 -12.05 5.56 -9.04
N SER A 66 -12.36 6.82 -8.74
CA SER A 66 -12.88 7.23 -7.42
C SER A 66 -14.11 6.45 -6.95
N GLY A 67 -15.00 6.10 -7.89
CA GLY A 67 -16.24 5.36 -7.64
C GLY A 67 -16.04 3.90 -7.21
N ASP A 68 -14.85 3.34 -7.41
CA ASP A 68 -14.54 1.94 -7.11
C ASP A 68 -14.12 1.71 -5.65
N PHE A 69 -13.99 2.80 -4.88
CA PHE A 69 -13.57 2.77 -3.49
C PHE A 69 -14.74 2.88 -2.53
N SER A 70 -14.64 2.17 -1.42
CA SER A 70 -15.59 2.26 -0.31
C SER A 70 -14.95 2.99 0.87
N ALA A 71 -15.58 4.07 1.33
CA ALA A 71 -15.19 4.75 2.56
C ALA A 71 -15.33 3.80 3.75
N VAL A 72 -14.34 3.79 4.63
CA VAL A 72 -14.28 2.88 5.77
C VAL A 72 -13.93 3.61 7.05
N THR A 73 -14.31 3.05 8.20
CA THR A 73 -13.79 3.50 9.49
C THR A 73 -12.32 3.11 9.65
N MET A 74 -11.62 3.71 10.60
CA MET A 74 -10.24 3.33 10.92
C MET A 74 -10.10 1.85 11.26
N ASP A 75 -11.00 1.31 12.09
CA ASP A 75 -10.98 -0.12 12.46
C ASP A 75 -11.16 -1.01 11.22
N GLN A 76 -12.07 -0.63 10.32
CA GLN A 76 -12.29 -1.35 9.06
C GLN A 76 -11.08 -1.25 8.13
N ALA A 77 -10.37 -0.13 8.11
CA ALA A 77 -9.14 0.03 7.34
C ALA A 77 -8.01 -0.86 7.88
N VAL A 78 -7.86 -0.96 9.20
CA VAL A 78 -6.88 -1.87 9.82
C VAL A 78 -7.24 -3.32 9.51
N ASP A 79 -8.50 -3.72 9.68
CA ASP A 79 -8.98 -5.07 9.37
C ASP A 79 -8.81 -5.40 7.88
N PHE A 80 -9.05 -4.43 6.99
CA PHE A 80 -8.83 -4.58 5.56
C PHE A 80 -7.37 -4.93 5.23
N ILE A 81 -6.40 -4.25 5.85
CA ILE A 81 -4.98 -4.53 5.64
C ILE A 81 -4.60 -5.89 6.25
N CYS A 82 -4.94 -6.09 7.53
CA CYS A 82 -4.55 -7.28 8.28
C CYS A 82 -5.18 -8.57 7.71
N SER A 83 -6.39 -8.52 7.17
CA SER A 83 -7.05 -9.70 6.57
C SER A 83 -6.45 -10.12 5.22
N LYS A 84 -5.62 -9.27 4.59
CA LYS A 84 -5.07 -9.49 3.25
C LYS A 84 -3.58 -9.77 3.24
N LEU A 85 -2.89 -9.52 4.35
CA LEU A 85 -1.46 -9.74 4.50
C LEU A 85 -1.19 -10.91 5.43
N GLU A 86 -0.47 -11.91 4.93
CA GLU A 86 0.02 -13.02 5.73
C GLU A 86 1.38 -12.67 6.34
N LEU A 87 1.55 -12.95 7.63
CA LEU A 87 2.80 -12.67 8.34
C LEU A 87 3.95 -13.48 7.74
N GLY A 88 5.01 -12.78 7.33
CA GLY A 88 6.19 -13.38 6.71
C GLY A 88 6.05 -13.63 5.20
N ALA A 89 4.89 -13.41 4.60
CA ALA A 89 4.74 -13.46 3.15
C ALA A 89 5.40 -12.25 2.47
N PRO A 90 5.93 -12.41 1.25
CA PRO A 90 6.46 -11.30 0.48
C PRO A 90 5.35 -10.30 0.11
N VAL A 91 5.68 -9.01 0.12
CA VAL A 91 4.81 -7.92 -0.33
C VAL A 91 5.60 -6.97 -1.22
N SER A 92 4.95 -6.38 -2.23
CA SER A 92 5.49 -5.18 -2.89
C SER A 92 4.81 -3.95 -2.31
N VAL A 93 5.52 -2.82 -2.27
CA VAL A 93 4.94 -1.55 -1.86
C VAL A 93 5.30 -0.48 -2.88
N TYR A 94 4.29 0.17 -3.43
CA TYR A 94 4.45 1.44 -4.13
C TYR A 94 4.27 2.54 -3.10
N ALA A 95 5.25 3.43 -3.02
CA ALA A 95 5.23 4.52 -2.07
C ALA A 95 6.03 5.68 -2.62
N TYR A 96 5.52 6.89 -2.44
CA TYR A 96 6.33 8.07 -2.71
C TYR A 96 7.35 8.31 -1.58
N SER A 97 8.57 8.62 -1.97
CA SER A 97 9.68 9.09 -1.13
C SER A 97 10.31 10.30 -1.81
N ASP A 98 10.83 11.24 -1.02
CA ASP A 98 11.56 12.42 -1.54
C ASP A 98 12.93 12.08 -2.16
N GLY A 99 13.26 10.78 -2.25
CA GLY A 99 14.45 10.24 -2.91
C GLY A 99 15.69 10.15 -2.02
N THR A 100 15.66 10.72 -0.80
CA THR A 100 16.85 10.72 0.08
C THR A 100 16.91 9.52 1.02
N LYS A 101 15.75 8.98 1.40
CA LYS A 101 15.63 7.81 2.29
C LYS A 101 14.41 6.96 1.89
N PRO A 102 14.61 5.85 1.14
CA PRO A 102 13.52 4.94 0.80
C PRO A 102 12.78 4.40 2.02
N SER A 103 13.50 4.15 3.12
CA SER A 103 12.92 3.76 4.42
C SER A 103 12.03 4.82 5.08
N SER A 104 12.00 6.05 4.56
CA SER A 104 11.10 7.13 4.99
C SER A 104 9.85 7.24 4.11
N ALA A 105 9.66 6.35 3.13
CA ALA A 105 8.45 6.34 2.31
C ALA A 105 7.21 6.07 3.19
N HIS A 106 6.25 6.99 3.17
CA HIS A 106 5.06 6.94 4.02
C HIS A 106 3.75 7.25 3.26
N GLN A 107 3.85 7.60 1.98
CA GLN A 107 2.69 7.90 1.14
C GLN A 107 2.31 6.67 0.31
N ILE A 108 1.51 5.80 0.91
CA ILE A 108 1.04 4.55 0.29
C ILE A 108 -0.42 4.61 -0.21
N HIS A 109 -0.91 5.80 -0.51
CA HIS A 109 -2.27 6.10 -1.01
C HIS A 109 -2.21 6.79 -2.37
N ARG A 110 -3.37 7.03 -3.01
CA ARG A 110 -3.52 7.88 -4.20
C ARG A 110 -2.89 9.25 -3.91
N ASN A 111 -1.88 9.60 -4.69
CA ASN A 111 -1.20 10.88 -4.59
C ASN A 111 -1.49 11.70 -5.83
N ASP A 112 -2.23 12.80 -5.70
CA ASP A 112 -2.58 13.65 -6.85
C ASP A 112 -1.34 14.13 -7.66
N LYS A 113 -0.37 14.74 -6.97
CA LYS A 113 0.83 15.35 -7.58
C LYS A 113 2.05 14.43 -7.68
N TYR A 114 1.96 13.22 -7.15
CA TYR A 114 3.08 12.27 -7.05
C TYR A 114 2.64 10.89 -7.51
N PRO A 115 3.55 9.94 -7.78
CA PRO A 115 3.14 8.57 -8.05
C PRO A 115 2.27 8.00 -6.92
N ASP A 116 1.28 7.20 -7.30
CA ASP A 116 0.38 6.56 -6.36
C ASP A 116 1.07 5.51 -5.51
N GLY A 117 0.57 5.36 -4.29
CA GLY A 117 0.99 4.33 -3.39
C GLY A 117 0.04 3.14 -3.37
N ALA A 118 0.54 1.95 -3.05
CA ALA A 118 -0.25 0.74 -2.89
C ALA A 118 0.54 -0.31 -2.12
N ILE A 119 -0.15 -1.28 -1.53
CA ILE A 119 0.45 -2.52 -1.03
C ILE A 119 0.02 -3.65 -1.97
N VAL A 120 0.94 -4.51 -2.39
CA VAL A 120 0.62 -5.69 -3.19
C VAL A 120 0.86 -6.95 -2.39
N ALA A 121 -0.20 -7.71 -2.16
CA ALA A 121 -0.15 -9.03 -1.56
C ALA A 121 0.15 -10.10 -2.62
N ASN A 122 0.94 -11.10 -2.25
CA ASN A 122 1.36 -12.21 -3.11
C ASN A 122 1.96 -11.76 -4.45
N PRO A 123 2.99 -10.89 -4.43
CA PRO A 123 3.52 -10.25 -5.63
C PRO A 123 4.22 -11.22 -6.60
N THR A 124 4.57 -12.43 -6.14
CA THR A 124 5.16 -13.50 -6.98
C THR A 124 4.10 -14.40 -7.63
N SER A 125 2.82 -14.22 -7.30
CA SER A 125 1.75 -15.05 -7.86
C SER A 125 1.38 -14.60 -9.28
N ALA A 126 0.70 -15.47 -10.04
CA ALA A 126 0.16 -15.11 -11.35
C ALA A 126 -1.01 -14.10 -11.28
N SER A 127 -1.52 -13.80 -10.08
CA SER A 127 -2.58 -12.84 -9.86
C SER A 127 -2.36 -12.08 -8.54
N PRO A 128 -1.37 -11.17 -8.49
CA PRO A 128 -1.14 -10.30 -7.34
C PRO A 128 -2.39 -9.49 -7.01
N THR A 129 -2.57 -9.17 -5.73
CA THR A 129 -3.69 -8.35 -5.27
C THR A 129 -3.16 -7.04 -4.75
N TYR A 130 -3.54 -5.95 -5.43
CA TYR A 130 -3.30 -4.59 -4.97
C TYR A 130 -4.33 -4.22 -3.91
N LEU A 131 -3.85 -3.65 -2.82
CA LEU A 131 -4.60 -2.96 -1.80
C LEU A 131 -4.40 -1.48 -2.07
N LEU A 132 -5.48 -0.80 -2.42
CA LEU A 132 -5.47 0.60 -2.84
C LEU A 132 -6.17 1.46 -1.79
N PHE A 133 -5.66 2.68 -1.63
CA PHE A 133 -6.12 3.62 -0.60
C PHE A 133 -6.26 5.00 -1.22
N ARG A 134 -7.32 5.73 -0.88
CA ARG A 134 -7.45 7.16 -1.19
C ARG A 134 -8.07 7.90 -0.02
N TYR A 135 -7.85 9.20 0.10
CA TYR A 135 -8.69 10.01 0.98
C TYR A 135 -10.11 10.09 0.42
N SER A 136 -11.09 10.10 1.31
CA SER A 136 -12.51 9.96 0.94
C SER A 136 -13.02 11.14 0.09
N ASP A 137 -12.39 12.30 0.21
CA ASP A 137 -12.69 13.53 -0.53
C ASP A 137 -11.94 13.64 -1.88
N GLN A 138 -11.00 12.74 -2.18
CA GLN A 138 -10.29 12.74 -3.46
C GLN A 138 -11.20 12.30 -4.62
N VAL A 139 -11.09 13.00 -5.74
CA VAL A 139 -11.81 12.71 -7.00
C VAL A 139 -10.83 12.68 -8.17
N PHE A 140 -10.93 11.62 -8.96
CA PHE A 140 -10.13 11.24 -10.13
C PHE A 140 -10.84 10.14 -10.94
#